data_AF-A0A3P1VT25-F1
#
_entry.id   AF-A0A3P1VT25-F1
#
_cell.length_a   1.000
_cell.length_b   1.000
_cell.length_c   1.000
_cell.angle_alpha   90.00
_cell.angle_beta   90.00
_cell.angle_gamma   90.00
#
_symmetry.space_group_name_H-M   'P 1'
#
loop_
_entity.id
_entity.type
_entity.pdbx_description
1 polymer ?
#
loop_
_entity_poly.entity_id
_entity_poly.type
_entity_poly.pdbx_seq_one_letter_code
_entity_poly.pdbx_strand_id
1 'polypeptide(L)'
;MSITETQPSGYENVYNTPGSSGAANGGNNPGTTSDSVITIATLAAAGSTGNNFAEKQAGGTPPPPPPTVTTVSGRVYVEGNGNTADNGNGTDPGIGGVTVTLRYTPPGGGAPVTATTTTTADGSYEFTNVPVGATNLSITETQPSGYENVYNTPGSSGAANGGNNPG
;
A
#
# COMPACT_ATOMS: atom_id res chain seq x y z
N MET A 1 29.43 -0.64 -15.16
CA MET A 1 28.17 -0.21 -14.50
C MET A 1 28.36 -0.28 -12.99
N SER A 2 27.60 0.50 -12.21
CA SER A 2 27.65 0.45 -10.75
C SER A 2 26.31 -0.01 -10.18
N ILE A 3 26.38 -0.75 -9.08
CA ILE A 3 25.24 -1.05 -8.21
C ILE A 3 25.45 -0.17 -6.98
N THR A 4 24.52 0.75 -6.73
CA THR A 4 24.56 1.67 -5.60
C THR A 4 23.43 1.33 -4.64
N GLU A 5 23.78 1.16 -3.37
CA GLU A 5 22.82 1.08 -2.28
C GLU A 5 22.74 2.43 -1.58
N THR A 6 21.54 3.00 -1.49
CA THR A 6 21.31 4.17 -0.64
C THR A 6 21.27 3.75 0.82
N GLN A 7 22.05 4.42 1.67
CA GLN A 7 22.21 4.00 3.07
C GLN A 7 20.84 3.92 3.79
N PRO A 8 20.45 2.74 4.32
CA PRO A 8 19.27 2.63 5.15
C PRO A 8 19.45 3.42 6.46
N SER A 9 18.48 4.25 6.81
CA SER A 9 18.52 5.02 8.06
C SER A 9 18.64 4.10 9.28
N GLY A 10 19.57 4.37 10.19
CA GLY A 10 19.79 3.55 11.39
C GLY A 10 20.74 2.37 11.20
N TYR A 11 21.33 2.22 10.00
CA TYR A 11 22.38 1.26 9.71
C TYR A 11 23.69 1.95 9.32
N GLU A 12 24.80 1.29 9.62
CA GLU A 12 26.18 1.58 9.21
C GLU A 12 26.67 0.46 8.31
N ASN A 13 27.37 0.82 7.23
CA ASN A 13 28.00 -0.17 6.36
C ASN A 13 29.03 -1.00 7.14
N VAL A 14 29.05 -2.32 6.96
CA VAL A 14 30.07 -3.22 7.53
C VAL A 14 31.04 -3.66 6.46
N TYR A 15 30.54 -4.22 5.36
CA TYR A 15 31.35 -4.67 4.23
C TYR A 15 30.49 -4.91 3.00
N ASN A 16 31.11 -4.79 1.83
CA ASN A 16 30.49 -5.18 0.57
C ASN A 16 31.15 -6.48 0.09
N THR A 17 30.35 -7.37 -0.48
CA THR A 17 30.83 -8.59 -1.15
C THR A 17 30.70 -8.38 -2.66
N PRO A 18 31.80 -8.11 -3.39
CA PRO A 18 31.75 -8.04 -4.84
C PRO A 18 31.42 -9.42 -5.42
N GLY A 19 30.52 -9.43 -6.40
CA GLY A 19 30.11 -10.64 -7.10
C GLY A 19 31.06 -11.07 -8.21
N SER A 20 30.55 -11.91 -9.12
CA SER A 20 31.28 -12.39 -10.30
C SER A 20 31.48 -11.31 -11.38
N SER A 21 32.12 -11.65 -12.49
CA SER A 21 32.38 -10.74 -13.63
C SER A 21 33.24 -9.51 -13.27
N GLY A 22 34.27 -9.72 -12.44
CA GLY A 22 35.22 -8.66 -12.08
C GLY A 22 34.59 -7.53 -11.28
N ALA A 23 33.54 -7.82 -10.51
CA ALA A 23 32.99 -6.85 -9.57
C ALA A 23 34.06 -6.46 -8.54
N ALA A 24 34.17 -5.18 -8.27
CA ALA A 24 35.08 -4.61 -7.28
C ALA A 24 34.27 -3.81 -6.27
N ASN A 25 34.70 -3.85 -5.01
CA ASN A 25 34.14 -2.97 -3.99
C ASN A 25 34.58 -1.54 -4.30
N GLY A 26 33.62 -0.65 -4.56
CA GLY A 26 33.84 0.78 -4.80
C GLY A 26 33.27 1.67 -3.71
N GLY A 27 32.75 1.08 -2.62
CA GLY A 27 32.08 1.78 -1.51
C GLY A 27 32.94 1.92 -0.26
N ASN A 28 32.47 2.77 0.65
CA ASN A 28 33.20 3.25 1.84
C ASN A 28 33.63 2.14 2.82
N ASN A 29 34.59 2.49 3.68
CA ASN A 29 35.08 1.63 4.77
C ASN A 29 33.96 1.21 5.74
N PRO A 30 34.13 0.10 6.49
CA PRO A 30 33.26 -0.26 7.60
C PRO A 30 33.04 0.93 8.57
N GLY A 31 31.80 1.19 8.97
CA GLY A 31 31.41 2.22 9.93
C GLY A 31 30.93 3.55 9.34
N THR A 32 30.71 3.65 8.03
CA THR A 32 30.13 4.86 7.42
C THR A 32 28.62 4.76 7.19
N THR A 33 27.92 5.90 7.20
CA THR A 33 26.49 6.03 6.87
C THR A 33 26.26 6.58 5.46
N SER A 34 27.23 6.44 4.56
CA SER A 34 27.09 6.85 3.17
C SER A 34 26.80 5.66 2.28
N ASP A 35 26.16 5.93 1.14
CA ASP A 35 25.86 4.96 0.10
C ASP A 35 27.04 4.05 -0.24
N SER A 36 26.75 2.76 -0.40
CA SER A 36 27.71 1.73 -0.78
C SER A 36 27.65 1.47 -2.28
N VAL A 37 28.82 1.20 -2.90
CA VAL A 37 28.92 0.99 -4.34
C VAL A 37 29.70 -0.29 -4.66
N ILE A 38 29.15 -1.14 -5.53
CA ILE A 38 29.88 -2.22 -6.20
C ILE A 38 30.00 -1.86 -7.68
N THR A 39 31.23 -1.89 -8.22
CA THR A 39 31.49 -1.55 -9.62
C THR A 39 31.79 -2.80 -10.43
N ILE A 40 31.12 -2.96 -11.57
CA ILE A 40 31.40 -4.03 -12.54
C ILE A 40 32.02 -3.39 -13.77
N ALA A 41 33.31 -3.64 -13.97
CA ALA A 41 34.08 -3.07 -15.07
C ALA A 41 33.65 -3.63 -16.43
N THR A 42 33.38 -4.93 -16.52
CA THR A 42 32.89 -5.59 -17.75
C THR A 42 31.94 -6.72 -17.38
N LEU A 43 30.67 -6.59 -17.76
CA LEU A 43 29.66 -7.62 -17.47
C LEU A 43 29.77 -8.74 -18.50
N ALA A 44 30.10 -9.96 -18.06
CA ALA A 44 30.09 -11.13 -18.94
C ALA A 44 28.65 -11.54 -19.30
N ALA A 45 28.48 -12.32 -20.37
CA ALA A 45 27.16 -12.81 -20.82
C ALA A 45 26.42 -13.64 -19.74
N ALA A 46 27.15 -14.25 -18.81
CA ALA A 46 26.58 -14.97 -17.67
C ALA A 46 26.04 -14.06 -16.53
N GLY A 47 26.21 -12.74 -16.65
CA GLY A 47 25.81 -11.76 -15.62
C GLY A 47 26.81 -11.65 -14.47
N SER A 48 26.37 -11.05 -13.36
CA SER A 48 27.12 -10.95 -12.11
C SER A 48 26.19 -11.27 -10.94
N THR A 49 26.54 -12.28 -10.14
CA THR A 49 25.75 -12.77 -9.00
C THR A 49 26.55 -12.63 -7.71
N GLY A 50 25.86 -12.52 -6.57
CA GLY A 50 26.50 -12.37 -5.26
C GLY A 50 27.06 -10.98 -4.95
N ASN A 51 26.59 -9.94 -5.66
CA ASN A 51 26.88 -8.54 -5.31
C ASN A 51 26.04 -8.16 -4.09
N ASN A 52 26.61 -8.25 -2.89
CA ASN A 52 25.89 -8.06 -1.63
C ASN A 52 26.44 -6.87 -0.84
N PHE A 53 25.55 -6.15 -0.15
CA PHE A 53 25.88 -5.10 0.81
C PHE A 53 25.52 -5.59 2.21
N ALA A 54 26.46 -5.47 3.15
CA ALA A 54 26.27 -5.93 4.52
C ALA A 54 26.23 -4.75 5.48
N GLU A 55 25.09 -4.62 6.16
CA GLU A 55 24.78 -3.53 7.06
C GLU A 55 24.79 -4.00 8.52
N LYS A 56 25.23 -3.11 9.42
CA LYS A 56 25.15 -3.26 10.88
C LYS A 56 24.26 -2.17 11.39
N GLN A 57 23.46 -2.46 12.40
CA GLN A 57 22.72 -1.41 13.08
C GLN A 57 23.68 -0.39 13.72
N ALA A 58 23.58 0.87 13.31
CA ALA A 58 24.24 1.98 14.00
C ALA A 58 23.70 2.00 15.43
N GLY A 59 24.53 2.21 16.45
CA GLY A 59 24.07 2.18 17.85
C GLY A 59 22.80 3.04 18.05
N GLY A 60 21.68 2.44 18.44
CA GLY A 60 20.35 3.07 18.47
C GLY A 60 19.22 2.04 18.38
N THR A 61 17.94 2.45 18.44
CA THR A 61 16.81 1.57 18.14
C THR A 61 16.82 1.22 16.65
N PRO A 62 16.55 -0.04 16.25
CA PRO A 62 16.42 -0.36 14.82
C PRO A 62 15.39 0.58 14.20
N PRO A 63 15.55 1.01 12.94
CA PRO A 63 14.44 1.67 12.25
C PRO A 63 13.22 0.74 12.33
N PRO A 64 12.02 1.32 12.54
CA PRO A 64 10.82 0.52 12.59
C PRO A 64 10.72 -0.31 11.30
N PRO A 65 10.28 -1.58 11.38
CA PRO A 65 10.05 -2.38 10.19
C PRO A 65 9.10 -1.64 9.23
N PRO A 66 9.20 -1.89 7.91
CA PRO A 66 8.27 -1.30 6.96
C PRO A 66 6.82 -1.49 7.43
N PRO A 67 5.97 -0.46 7.33
CA PRO A 67 4.60 -0.55 7.80
C PRO A 67 3.86 -1.67 7.05
N THR A 68 3.19 -2.53 7.80
CA THR A 68 2.28 -3.52 7.21
C THR A 68 1.09 -2.79 6.62
N VAL A 69 0.76 -3.08 5.35
CA VAL A 69 -0.39 -2.51 4.65
C VAL A 69 -1.36 -3.60 4.20
N THR A 70 -2.59 -3.19 3.94
CA THR A 70 -3.70 -4.04 3.47
C THR A 70 -4.58 -3.30 2.45
N THR A 71 -5.65 -3.95 2.02
CA THR A 71 -6.65 -3.43 1.07
C THR A 71 -7.99 -3.18 1.75
N VAL A 72 -8.68 -2.12 1.33
CA VAL A 72 -10.08 -1.86 1.69
C VAL A 72 -10.90 -1.78 0.41
N SER A 73 -11.88 -2.64 0.24
CA SER A 73 -12.69 -2.75 -0.98
C SER A 73 -14.17 -2.90 -0.69
N GLY A 74 -14.99 -2.69 -1.73
CA GLY A 74 -16.44 -2.86 -1.69
C GLY A 74 -17.07 -2.67 -3.07
N ARG A 75 -18.39 -2.56 -3.11
CA ARG A 75 -19.17 -2.32 -4.33
C ARG A 75 -20.25 -1.26 -4.08
N VAL A 76 -20.56 -0.49 -5.13
CA VAL A 76 -21.76 0.35 -5.23
C VAL A 76 -22.70 -0.30 -6.24
N TYR A 77 -23.94 -0.57 -5.86
CA TYR A 77 -24.90 -1.31 -6.67
C TYR A 77 -26.34 -0.80 -6.47
N VAL A 78 -27.20 -1.11 -7.44
CA VAL A 78 -28.65 -0.91 -7.35
C VAL A 78 -29.26 -2.11 -6.64
N GLU A 79 -30.06 -1.88 -5.59
CA GLU A 79 -30.81 -2.93 -4.91
C GLU A 79 -31.97 -3.39 -5.81
N GLY A 80 -32.03 -4.69 -6.12
CA GLY A 80 -32.96 -5.21 -7.12
C GLY A 80 -34.03 -6.16 -6.60
N ASN A 81 -34.03 -6.55 -5.33
CA ASN A 81 -34.88 -7.63 -4.84
C ASN A 81 -35.51 -7.43 -3.44
N GLY A 82 -35.38 -6.24 -2.86
CA GLY A 82 -35.89 -5.85 -1.55
C GLY A 82 -35.15 -6.45 -0.36
N ASN A 83 -33.88 -6.86 -0.49
CA ASN A 83 -33.10 -7.42 0.62
C ASN A 83 -31.82 -6.61 0.92
N THR A 84 -31.06 -7.00 1.95
CA THR A 84 -29.87 -6.26 2.44
C THR A 84 -28.53 -6.86 2.01
N ALA A 85 -28.55 -7.89 1.16
CA ALA A 85 -27.39 -8.60 0.67
C ALA A 85 -27.08 -8.18 -0.78
N ASP A 86 -25.79 -8.07 -1.08
CA ASP A 86 -25.33 -8.01 -2.48
C ASP A 86 -25.46 -9.41 -3.09
N ASN A 87 -26.44 -9.60 -3.98
CA ASN A 87 -26.68 -10.83 -4.72
C ASN A 87 -26.02 -10.85 -6.10
N GLY A 88 -25.07 -9.94 -6.32
CA GLY A 88 -24.25 -9.86 -7.53
C GLY A 88 -24.96 -9.21 -8.71
N ASN A 89 -24.19 -8.89 -9.76
CA ASN A 89 -24.62 -8.07 -10.89
C ASN A 89 -25.86 -8.53 -11.67
N GLY A 90 -26.28 -9.80 -11.54
CA GLY A 90 -27.50 -10.28 -12.19
C GLY A 90 -28.78 -9.78 -11.51
N THR A 91 -28.71 -9.52 -10.20
CA THR A 91 -29.84 -9.07 -9.39
C THR A 91 -29.62 -7.66 -8.88
N ASP A 92 -28.39 -7.35 -8.49
CA ASP A 92 -27.96 -6.05 -7.96
C ASP A 92 -26.87 -5.45 -8.87
N PRO A 93 -27.27 -4.83 -10.00
CA PRO A 93 -26.33 -4.28 -10.98
C PRO A 93 -25.42 -3.22 -10.35
N GLY A 94 -24.12 -3.35 -10.60
CA GLY A 94 -23.13 -2.38 -10.15
C GLY A 94 -23.29 -1.01 -10.84
N ILE A 95 -22.93 0.05 -10.11
CA ILE A 95 -22.91 1.41 -10.62
C ILE A 95 -21.46 1.84 -10.79
N GLY A 96 -21.02 1.96 -12.04
CA GLY A 96 -19.68 2.46 -12.37
C GLY A 96 -19.60 3.99 -12.40
N GLY A 97 -18.38 4.52 -12.22
CA GLY A 97 -18.13 5.95 -12.27
C GLY A 97 -18.44 6.72 -10.98
N VAL A 98 -18.74 6.01 -9.88
CA VAL A 98 -19.07 6.61 -8.59
C VAL A 98 -17.78 6.93 -7.85
N THR A 99 -17.61 8.18 -7.43
CA THR A 99 -16.47 8.59 -6.59
C THR A 99 -16.69 8.10 -5.16
N VAL A 100 -15.76 7.28 -4.68
CA VAL A 100 -15.70 6.77 -3.31
C VAL A 100 -14.52 7.40 -2.60
N THR A 101 -14.72 7.85 -1.36
CA THR A 101 -13.71 8.47 -0.51
C THR A 101 -13.47 7.62 0.72
N LEU A 102 -12.21 7.26 0.99
CA LEU A 102 -11.75 6.65 2.22
C LEU A 102 -11.05 7.72 3.08
N ARG A 103 -11.43 7.82 4.35
CA ARG A 103 -10.77 8.65 5.34
C ARG A 103 -10.30 7.79 6.50
N TYR A 104 -9.09 8.03 7.01
CA TYR A 104 -8.55 7.30 8.16
C TYR A 104 -7.48 8.10 8.91
N THR A 105 -7.22 7.75 10.17
CA THR A 105 -6.07 8.21 10.96
C THR A 105 -4.97 7.15 10.92
N PRO A 106 -3.72 7.49 10.55
CA PRO A 106 -2.62 6.52 10.51
C PRO A 106 -2.36 5.83 11.86
N PRO A 107 -1.78 4.62 11.86
CA PRO A 107 -1.31 3.96 13.08
C PRO A 107 -0.33 4.86 13.82
N GLY A 108 -0.43 4.92 15.16
CA GLY A 108 0.38 5.83 15.98
C GLY A 108 -0.12 7.28 16.00
N GLY A 109 -1.22 7.60 15.31
CA GLY A 109 -1.82 8.92 15.25
C GLY A 109 -1.32 9.75 14.06
N GLY A 110 -1.50 11.07 14.13
CA GLY A 110 -1.11 12.01 13.08
C GLY A 110 -2.29 12.58 12.29
N ALA A 111 -1.98 13.32 11.23
CA ALA A 111 -2.99 13.96 10.39
C ALA A 111 -3.87 12.90 9.68
N PRO A 112 -5.20 13.07 9.66
CA PRO A 112 -6.08 12.20 8.90
C PRO A 112 -5.72 12.20 7.41
N VAL A 113 -5.70 11.00 6.82
CA VAL A 113 -5.49 10.79 5.40
C VAL A 113 -6.84 10.70 4.70
N THR A 114 -6.92 11.25 3.49
CA THR A 114 -8.07 11.13 2.59
C THR A 114 -7.60 10.58 1.26
N ALA A 115 -8.21 9.50 0.80
CA ALA A 115 -7.98 8.91 -0.50
C ALA A 115 -9.31 8.82 -1.26
N THR A 116 -9.26 8.94 -2.59
CA THR A 116 -10.41 8.77 -3.46
C THR A 116 -10.13 7.71 -4.51
N THR A 117 -11.18 7.01 -4.92
CA THR A 117 -11.19 6.09 -6.05
C THR A 117 -12.52 6.18 -6.77
N THR A 118 -12.66 5.52 -7.92
CA THR A 118 -13.88 5.50 -8.71
C THR A 118 -14.29 4.06 -8.95
N THR A 119 -15.58 3.76 -8.79
CA THR A 119 -16.09 2.41 -9.05
C THR A 119 -15.91 2.02 -10.51
N THR A 120 -15.54 0.76 -10.74
CA THR A 120 -15.48 0.20 -12.10
C THR A 120 -16.89 -0.11 -12.61
N ALA A 121 -17.01 -0.56 -13.87
CA ALA A 121 -18.31 -0.81 -14.51
C ALA A 121 -19.19 -1.82 -13.75
N ASP A 122 -18.58 -2.71 -12.97
CA ASP A 122 -19.28 -3.68 -12.14
C ASP A 122 -19.60 -3.17 -10.73
N GLY A 123 -19.38 -1.87 -10.46
CA GLY A 123 -19.60 -1.23 -9.17
C GLY A 123 -18.47 -1.39 -8.16
N SER A 124 -17.43 -2.18 -8.43
CA SER A 124 -16.34 -2.43 -7.48
C SER A 124 -15.40 -1.23 -7.29
N TYR A 125 -14.92 -1.06 -6.06
CA TYR A 125 -13.85 -0.12 -5.70
C TYR A 125 -12.83 -0.76 -4.77
N GLU A 126 -11.58 -0.26 -4.81
CA GLU A 126 -10.49 -0.71 -3.95
C GLU A 126 -9.55 0.44 -3.57
N PHE A 127 -9.11 0.45 -2.32
CA PHE A 127 -8.01 1.23 -1.79
C PHE A 127 -6.88 0.29 -1.38
N THR A 128 -5.75 0.37 -2.08
CA THR A 128 -4.52 -0.36 -1.74
C THR A 128 -3.65 0.42 -0.77
N ASN A 129 -2.68 -0.25 -0.14
CA ASN A 129 -1.69 0.37 0.74
C ASN A 129 -2.28 1.06 1.98
N VAL A 130 -3.40 0.56 2.50
CA VAL A 130 -4.00 1.06 3.75
C VAL A 130 -3.21 0.51 4.94
N PRO A 131 -2.62 1.34 5.81
CA PRO A 131 -1.83 0.85 6.93
C PRO A 131 -2.65 0.00 7.91
N VAL A 132 -2.12 -1.16 8.29
CA VAL A 132 -2.73 -1.99 9.34
C VAL A 132 -2.64 -1.26 10.67
N GLY A 133 -3.76 -1.23 11.42
CA GLY A 133 -3.87 -0.48 12.68
C GLY A 133 -4.31 0.98 12.52
N ALA A 134 -4.70 1.40 11.30
CA ALA A 134 -5.38 2.68 11.11
C ALA A 134 -6.68 2.73 11.92
N THR A 135 -7.08 3.94 12.32
CA THR A 135 -8.28 4.18 13.15
C THR A 135 -9.17 5.25 12.50
N ASN A 136 -10.40 5.43 13.02
CA ASN A 136 -11.38 6.39 12.48
C ASN A 136 -11.64 6.21 10.97
N LEU A 137 -11.74 4.96 10.51
CA LEU A 137 -12.00 4.67 9.11
C LEU A 137 -13.45 5.04 8.76
N SER A 138 -13.62 5.81 7.69
CA SER A 138 -14.92 6.06 7.09
C SER A 138 -14.84 5.96 5.56
N ILE A 139 -15.87 5.40 4.97
CA ILE A 139 -16.04 5.29 3.52
C ILE A 139 -17.31 6.03 3.16
N THR A 140 -17.21 6.96 2.23
CA THR A 140 -18.35 7.74 1.73
C THR A 140 -18.34 7.74 0.22
N GLU A 141 -19.46 7.40 -0.39
CA GLU A 141 -19.68 7.63 -1.82
C GLU A 141 -20.27 9.01 -2.08
N THR A 142 -20.03 9.54 -3.27
CA THR A 142 -20.82 10.66 -3.79
C THR A 142 -22.08 10.09 -4.42
N GLN A 143 -23.25 10.46 -3.88
CA GLN A 143 -24.54 9.93 -4.35
C GLN A 143 -24.64 9.99 -5.89
N PRO A 144 -24.80 8.85 -6.57
CA PRO A 144 -24.97 8.83 -8.01
C PRO A 144 -26.24 9.57 -8.43
N SER A 145 -26.16 10.46 -9.42
CA SER A 145 -27.31 11.23 -9.88
C SER A 145 -28.40 10.31 -10.44
N GLY A 146 -29.64 10.47 -9.97
CA GLY A 146 -30.78 9.67 -10.43
C GLY A 146 -31.08 8.42 -9.59
N TYR A 147 -30.30 8.15 -8.54
CA TYR A 147 -30.52 7.06 -7.59
C TYR A 147 -30.89 7.62 -6.20
N GLU A 148 -31.85 7.00 -5.53
CA GLU A 148 -32.08 7.21 -4.10
C GLU A 148 -31.19 6.27 -3.28
N ASN A 149 -30.70 6.72 -2.13
CA ASN A 149 -29.96 5.84 -1.21
C ASN A 149 -30.99 4.91 -0.53
N VAL A 150 -30.85 3.59 -0.70
CA VAL A 150 -31.80 2.62 -0.14
C VAL A 150 -31.25 2.02 1.15
N TYR A 151 -30.06 1.42 1.12
CA TYR A 151 -29.35 0.89 2.30
C TYR A 151 -27.84 0.89 2.08
N ASN A 152 -27.04 0.98 3.17
CA ASN A 152 -25.60 0.67 3.13
C ASN A 152 -25.36 -0.66 3.84
N THR A 153 -24.69 -1.61 3.19
CA THR A 153 -24.26 -2.87 3.81
C THR A 153 -22.84 -2.72 4.32
N PRO A 154 -22.60 -2.65 5.64
CA PRO A 154 -21.24 -2.59 6.17
C PRO A 154 -20.49 -3.87 5.82
N GLY A 155 -19.20 -3.73 5.47
CA GLY A 155 -18.32 -4.88 5.27
C GLY A 155 -18.02 -5.61 6.58
N SER A 156 -17.09 -6.57 6.52
CA SER A 156 -16.60 -7.28 7.70
C SER A 156 -15.77 -6.37 8.63
N SER A 157 -15.33 -6.91 9.77
CA SER A 157 -14.40 -6.25 10.72
C SER A 157 -14.98 -5.05 11.48
N GLY A 158 -16.26 -5.09 11.83
CA GLY A 158 -16.88 -4.09 12.70
C GLY A 158 -17.24 -2.78 12.01
N ALA A 159 -17.29 -2.76 10.67
CA ALA A 159 -17.87 -1.65 9.93
C ALA A 159 -19.33 -1.44 10.39
N ALA A 160 -19.68 -0.18 10.68
CA ALA A 160 -21.04 0.21 11.04
C ALA A 160 -21.63 1.08 9.92
N ASN A 161 -22.94 0.96 9.68
CA ASN A 161 -23.64 1.82 8.73
C ASN A 161 -23.65 3.26 9.27
N GLY A 162 -22.96 4.17 8.58
CA GLY A 162 -22.90 5.59 8.92
C GLY A 162 -23.78 6.50 8.06
N GLY A 163 -24.53 5.94 7.11
CA GLY A 163 -25.43 6.70 6.23
C GLY A 163 -26.89 6.61 6.67
N ASN A 164 -27.70 7.56 6.20
CA ASN A 164 -29.13 7.57 6.47
C ASN A 164 -29.79 6.40 5.72
N ASN A 165 -30.32 5.40 6.44
CA ASN A 165 -31.40 4.55 5.90
C ASN A 165 -32.65 5.42 5.78
N PRO A 166 -33.22 5.69 4.60
CA PRO A 166 -34.59 6.11 4.54
C PRO A 166 -35.47 4.86 4.61
N GLY A 167 -36.03 4.61 5.80
CA GLY A 167 -37.22 3.77 6.04
C GLY A 167 -37.20 2.38 5.44
#